data_AF-W1IUP9-F1
#
_entry.id   AF-W1IUP9-F1
#
_cell.length_a   1.000
_cell.length_b   1.000
_cell.length_c   1.000
_cell.angle_alpha   90.00
_cell.angle_beta   90.00
_cell.angle_gamma   90.00
#
_symmetry.space_group_name_H-M   'P 1'
#
loop_
_entity.id
_entity.type
_entity.pdbx_description
1 polymer ?
#
loop_
_entity_poly.entity_id
_entity_poly.type
_entity_poly.pdbx_seq_one_letter_code
_entity_poly.pdbx_strand_id
1 'polypeptide(L)'
;MTSKKKYTYVGLSDSNSVQDVKALLTAYVPNYDPTVKVSHVPLGNDAPDELVRENYKWSKKYINSSGKLELSYHFMESKPAIMPMFKIAGFSAFNEEQKEAAELSLQSWSDVANIKFTEVSKASKANITFGFFDYSASKDYAFSTLPQGQKTSYTWYNAQSHTFIDNDIDVNGYARQTFTHEIGHSLGLEHPADYDASDEVRPSYYNSAEYFEDSRAYTVMSYFSEQSTGQDFKSEYSSAPLLNDISAIQSLYGANNETRTGDTVYGFNSNTDRDFMTATDSKSKLVFSVWDAGGEDTFDFSGFTQNQRINLNEGAFSDVGGLKGNVSIARGVMIENAIGGSGDDILVGNSADNTLKGGAGDDIIYGGLGGDHLWGGSGNDTFVYLNGKESLKDNPDWIHDFTTGADKIDLSLFNFGTTGGIKFVDSFSGKAGEVLLSYDKVNGVTDLEISLGGNLAGDDFLVKVVGQPLAESDFIV
;
A
#
# COMPACT_ATOMS: atom_id res chain seq x y z
N MET A 1 11.68 -28.89 -40.12
CA MET A 1 11.76 -28.82 -38.65
C MET A 1 12.37 -27.49 -38.28
N THR A 2 11.58 -26.68 -37.59
CA THR A 2 11.78 -25.26 -37.31
C THR A 2 12.92 -25.04 -36.31
N SER A 3 14.01 -24.41 -36.75
CA SER A 3 14.98 -23.83 -35.81
C SER A 3 14.35 -22.59 -35.18
N LYS A 4 13.97 -22.68 -33.90
CA LYS A 4 13.67 -21.51 -33.09
C LYS A 4 14.92 -20.63 -33.04
N LYS A 5 14.92 -19.51 -33.76
CA LYS A 5 15.90 -18.45 -33.52
C LYS A 5 15.60 -17.90 -32.11
N LYS A 6 16.53 -18.13 -31.18
CA LYS A 6 16.65 -17.34 -29.96
C LYS A 6 16.93 -15.91 -30.41
N TYR A 7 15.99 -15.00 -30.19
CA TYR A 7 16.28 -13.58 -30.22
C TYR A 7 17.02 -13.26 -28.92
N THR A 8 18.34 -13.16 -28.98
CA THR A 8 19.10 -12.41 -27.97
C THR A 8 18.93 -10.94 -28.32
N TYR A 9 18.15 -10.23 -27.51
CA TYR A 9 18.16 -8.77 -27.47
C TYR A 9 19.58 -8.33 -27.09
N VAL A 10 20.24 -7.61 -27.98
CA VAL A 10 21.50 -6.92 -27.70
C VAL A 10 21.35 -5.51 -28.27
N GLY A 11 21.36 -4.50 -27.40
CA GLY A 11 21.64 -3.11 -27.79
C GLY A 11 20.54 -2.08 -27.47
N LEU A 12 20.42 -1.72 -26.20
CA LEU A 12 20.68 -0.40 -25.56
C LEU A 12 20.46 -0.65 -24.05
N SER A 13 21.37 -0.22 -23.16
CA SER A 13 21.08 -0.29 -21.72
C SER A 13 20.10 0.83 -21.42
N ASP A 14 18.93 0.49 -20.86
CA ASP A 14 17.96 1.45 -20.31
C ASP A 14 18.67 2.57 -19.53
N SER A 15 18.17 3.80 -19.59
CA SER A 15 18.66 4.87 -18.70
C SER A 15 18.50 4.45 -17.23
N ASN A 16 19.23 5.10 -16.32
CA ASN A 16 19.10 4.81 -14.89
C ASN A 16 17.67 5.09 -14.38
N SER A 17 17.08 6.22 -14.80
CA SER A 17 15.70 6.60 -14.48
C SER A 17 14.67 5.57 -14.94
N VAL A 18 14.81 5.02 -16.14
CA VAL A 18 13.95 3.92 -16.60
C VAL A 18 14.14 2.65 -15.76
N GLN A 19 15.38 2.33 -15.39
CA GLN A 19 15.65 1.17 -14.53
C GLN A 19 15.03 1.35 -13.14
N ASP A 20 15.10 2.55 -12.58
CA ASP A 20 14.56 2.91 -11.26
C ASP A 20 13.03 2.84 -11.25
N VAL A 21 12.36 3.39 -12.28
CA VAL A 21 10.91 3.25 -12.47
C VAL A 21 10.50 1.78 -12.58
N LYS A 22 11.18 0.99 -13.44
CA LYS A 22 10.89 -0.45 -13.58
C LYS A 22 11.12 -1.21 -12.28
N ALA A 23 12.18 -0.88 -11.55
CA ALA A 23 12.48 -1.51 -10.26
C ALA A 23 11.37 -1.24 -9.24
N LEU A 24 10.80 -0.02 -9.21
CA LEU A 24 9.66 0.31 -8.35
C LEU A 24 8.35 -0.36 -8.79
N LEU A 25 8.07 -0.41 -10.11
CA LEU A 25 6.90 -1.11 -10.65
C LEU A 25 6.87 -2.61 -10.29
N THR A 26 8.04 -3.22 -10.07
CA THR A 26 8.16 -4.62 -9.66
C THR A 26 8.64 -4.81 -8.23
N ALA A 27 8.75 -3.75 -7.43
CA ALA A 27 9.26 -3.84 -6.06
C ALA A 27 8.35 -4.72 -5.21
N TYR A 28 8.96 -5.57 -4.38
CA TYR A 28 8.24 -6.52 -3.49
C TYR A 28 7.38 -7.55 -4.22
N VAL A 29 7.48 -7.67 -5.55
CA VAL A 29 6.82 -8.72 -6.32
C VAL A 29 7.76 -9.93 -6.42
N PRO A 30 7.39 -11.10 -5.86
CA PRO A 30 8.25 -12.27 -5.84
C PRO A 30 8.69 -12.70 -7.25
N ASN A 31 9.99 -12.97 -7.42
CA ASN A 31 10.66 -13.31 -8.69
C ASN A 31 10.83 -12.17 -9.70
N TYR A 32 10.29 -10.98 -9.42
CA TYR A 32 10.47 -9.79 -10.26
C TYR A 32 11.33 -8.72 -9.59
N ASP A 33 11.34 -8.66 -8.26
CA ASP A 33 12.29 -7.86 -7.49
C ASP A 33 13.58 -8.66 -7.19
N PRO A 34 14.73 -8.32 -7.79
CA PRO A 34 15.99 -9.03 -7.55
C PRO A 34 16.59 -8.77 -6.16
N THR A 35 16.10 -7.77 -5.42
CA THR A 35 16.56 -7.44 -4.07
C THR A 35 15.85 -8.26 -2.99
N VAL A 36 14.74 -8.90 -3.34
CA VAL A 36 13.92 -9.72 -2.44
C VAL A 36 14.33 -11.18 -2.51
N LYS A 37 14.58 -11.79 -1.35
CA LYS A 37 14.89 -13.22 -1.24
C LYS A 37 13.60 -14.04 -1.11
N VAL A 38 13.17 -14.65 -2.22
CA VAL A 38 12.02 -15.57 -2.24
C VAL A 38 12.40 -16.91 -1.63
N SER A 39 12.06 -17.13 -0.35
CA SER A 39 12.42 -18.35 0.39
C SER A 39 11.31 -19.41 0.40
N HIS A 40 10.08 -19.03 0.07
CA HIS A 40 8.90 -19.89 -0.04
C HIS A 40 8.18 -19.62 -1.35
N VAL A 41 7.29 -20.54 -1.75
CA VAL A 41 6.47 -20.36 -2.96
C VAL A 41 5.52 -19.17 -2.75
N PRO A 42 5.50 -18.17 -3.65
CA PRO A 42 4.56 -17.07 -3.54
C PRO A 42 3.15 -17.48 -3.97
N LEU A 43 2.15 -17.00 -3.24
CA LEU A 43 0.74 -17.16 -3.61
C LEU A 43 0.16 -15.89 -4.27
N GLY A 44 0.84 -14.74 -4.15
CA GLY A 44 0.41 -13.49 -4.76
C GLY A 44 -1.02 -13.11 -4.36
N ASN A 45 -1.92 -13.06 -5.32
CA ASN A 45 -3.32 -12.70 -5.10
C ASN A 45 -4.15 -13.79 -4.41
N ASP A 46 -3.64 -15.02 -4.34
CA ASP A 46 -4.32 -16.13 -3.66
C ASP A 46 -3.94 -16.21 -2.17
N ALA A 47 -2.92 -15.47 -1.72
CA ALA A 47 -2.48 -15.45 -0.32
C ALA A 47 -3.59 -15.12 0.71
N PRO A 48 -4.54 -14.19 0.44
CA PRO A 48 -5.64 -13.91 1.36
C PRO A 48 -6.56 -15.11 1.63
N ASP A 49 -6.65 -16.08 0.72
CA ASP A 49 -7.52 -17.25 0.89
C ASP A 49 -7.07 -18.14 2.04
N GLU A 50 -5.77 -18.17 2.33
CA GLU A 50 -5.20 -18.94 3.45
C GLU A 50 -5.62 -18.39 4.81
N LEU A 51 -5.91 -17.08 4.91
CA LEU A 51 -6.42 -16.45 6.13
C LEU A 51 -7.88 -16.84 6.44
N VAL A 52 -8.60 -17.43 5.48
CA VAL A 52 -10.02 -17.79 5.60
C VAL A 52 -10.28 -19.25 5.20
N ARG A 53 -9.25 -20.09 5.24
CA ARG A 53 -9.27 -21.49 4.73
C ARG A 53 -10.37 -22.34 5.36
N GLU A 54 -10.68 -22.16 6.64
CA GLU A 54 -11.76 -22.88 7.32
C GLU A 54 -13.13 -22.16 7.25
N ASN A 55 -13.19 -20.96 6.64
CA ASN A 55 -14.40 -20.18 6.43
C ASN A 55 -15.20 -19.91 7.72
N TYR A 56 -14.48 -19.65 8.82
CA TYR A 56 -15.09 -19.23 10.07
C TYR A 56 -15.73 -17.86 9.91
N LYS A 57 -17.04 -17.76 10.21
CA LYS A 57 -17.76 -16.49 10.12
C LYS A 57 -18.93 -16.40 11.07
N TRP A 58 -19.26 -15.17 11.42
CA TRP A 58 -20.46 -14.89 12.19
C TRP A 58 -21.73 -15.33 11.45
N SER A 59 -22.69 -15.85 12.23
CA SER A 59 -23.97 -16.33 11.70
C SER A 59 -24.72 -15.21 10.96
N LYS A 60 -25.36 -15.56 9.85
CA LYS A 60 -26.21 -14.65 9.05
C LYS A 60 -27.29 -13.92 9.85
N LYS A 61 -27.66 -14.40 11.04
CA LYS A 61 -28.61 -13.71 11.94
C LYS A 61 -28.10 -12.35 12.45
N TYR A 62 -26.78 -12.13 12.41
CA TYR A 62 -26.13 -10.86 12.75
C TYR A 62 -25.95 -9.95 11.53
N ILE A 63 -26.35 -10.40 10.34
CA ILE A 63 -26.30 -9.59 9.12
C ILE A 63 -27.66 -8.91 8.96
N ASN A 64 -27.65 -7.58 8.90
CA ASN A 64 -28.88 -6.80 8.74
C ASN A 64 -29.40 -6.86 7.28
N SER A 65 -30.52 -6.20 7.00
CA SER A 65 -31.14 -6.23 5.67
C SER A 65 -30.31 -5.59 4.56
N SER A 66 -29.33 -4.74 4.88
CA SER A 66 -28.41 -4.14 3.90
C SER A 66 -27.15 -4.98 3.67
N GLY A 67 -27.02 -6.15 4.32
CA GLY A 67 -25.85 -7.00 4.22
C GLY A 67 -24.71 -6.63 5.18
N LYS A 68 -24.89 -5.66 6.08
CA LYS A 68 -23.89 -5.25 7.07
C LYS A 68 -23.92 -6.17 8.29
N LEU A 69 -22.77 -6.69 8.71
CA LEU A 69 -22.61 -7.48 9.91
C LEU A 69 -22.64 -6.56 11.15
N GLU A 70 -23.57 -6.81 12.07
CA GLU A 70 -23.72 -6.03 13.30
C GLU A 70 -23.26 -6.83 14.52
N LEU A 71 -22.12 -6.44 15.09
CA LEU A 71 -21.53 -7.07 16.27
C LEU A 71 -21.52 -6.11 17.44
N SER A 72 -21.90 -6.63 18.60
CA SER A 72 -21.77 -5.90 19.87
C SER A 72 -20.47 -6.26 20.57
N TYR A 73 -19.87 -5.31 21.28
CA TYR A 73 -18.67 -5.57 22.08
C TYR A 73 -18.75 -5.03 23.50
N HIS A 74 -17.91 -5.53 24.39
CA HIS A 74 -17.82 -5.07 25.78
C HIS A 74 -16.45 -5.33 26.40
N PHE A 75 -15.90 -4.33 27.08
CA PHE A 75 -14.73 -4.47 27.95
C PHE A 75 -15.16 -4.98 29.32
N MET A 76 -14.70 -6.17 29.72
CA MET A 76 -15.12 -6.77 30.98
C MET A 76 -14.60 -5.94 32.17
N GLU A 77 -15.48 -5.67 33.14
CA GLU A 77 -15.14 -4.88 34.34
C GLU A 77 -14.86 -5.77 35.58
N SER A 78 -15.20 -7.05 35.51
CA SER A 78 -15.02 -8.00 36.61
C SER A 78 -14.73 -9.40 36.11
N LYS A 79 -14.07 -10.20 36.95
CA LYS A 79 -13.63 -11.56 36.62
C LYS A 79 -14.79 -12.43 36.10
N PRO A 80 -14.77 -12.88 34.84
CA PRO A 80 -15.82 -13.73 34.31
C PRO A 80 -15.63 -15.19 34.75
N ALA A 81 -16.74 -15.93 34.83
CA ALA A 81 -16.72 -17.35 35.22
C ALA A 81 -16.06 -18.27 34.17
N ILE A 82 -15.80 -17.79 32.95
CA ILE A 82 -15.27 -18.56 31.84
C ILE A 82 -13.75 -18.78 31.91
N MET A 83 -13.00 -17.94 32.66
CA MET A 83 -11.52 -18.01 32.71
C MET A 83 -10.95 -19.41 32.95
N PRO A 84 -11.49 -20.25 33.87
CA PRO A 84 -10.96 -21.59 34.08
C PRO A 84 -11.08 -22.51 32.85
N MET A 85 -12.06 -22.28 31.97
CA MET A 85 -12.20 -23.04 30.72
C MET A 85 -11.00 -22.80 29.79
N PHE A 86 -10.46 -21.58 29.79
CA PHE A 86 -9.27 -21.20 29.04
C PHE A 86 -7.96 -21.44 29.81
N LYS A 87 -8.03 -22.01 31.02
CA LYS A 87 -6.86 -22.23 31.91
C LYS A 87 -6.06 -20.95 32.20
N ILE A 88 -6.76 -19.82 32.29
CA ILE A 88 -6.16 -18.52 32.64
C ILE A 88 -6.61 -18.03 34.03
N ALA A 89 -5.82 -17.15 34.65
CA ALA A 89 -6.08 -16.54 35.95
C ALA A 89 -5.51 -15.12 36.06
N GLY A 90 -5.88 -14.39 37.13
CA GLY A 90 -5.45 -13.01 37.38
C GLY A 90 -6.15 -12.00 36.49
N PHE A 91 -7.46 -11.82 36.66
CA PHE A 91 -8.24 -10.92 35.83
C PHE A 91 -7.91 -9.45 36.11
N SER A 92 -7.72 -8.68 35.04
CA SER A 92 -7.70 -7.22 35.08
C SER A 92 -8.63 -6.65 34.00
N ALA A 93 -9.31 -5.56 34.32
CA ALA A 93 -10.12 -4.82 33.36
C ALA A 93 -9.23 -3.94 32.47
N PHE A 94 -9.71 -3.61 31.28
CA PHE A 94 -9.07 -2.61 30.43
C PHE A 94 -9.11 -1.22 31.11
N ASN A 95 -8.00 -0.49 31.08
CA ASN A 95 -7.99 0.94 31.39
C ASN A 95 -8.49 1.76 30.19
N GLU A 96 -8.67 3.08 30.35
CA GLU A 96 -9.25 3.92 29.29
C GLU A 96 -8.37 3.98 28.02
N GLU A 97 -7.05 4.04 28.16
CA GLU A 97 -6.11 4.07 27.02
C GLU A 97 -6.15 2.77 26.21
N GLN A 98 -6.22 1.62 26.90
CA GLN A 98 -6.40 0.31 26.27
C GLN A 98 -7.74 0.19 25.56
N LYS A 99 -8.82 0.77 26.13
CA LYS A 99 -10.14 0.79 25.50
C LYS A 99 -10.11 1.62 24.22
N GLU A 100 -9.56 2.83 24.28
CA GLU A 100 -9.43 3.73 23.13
C GLU A 100 -8.64 3.05 22.00
N ALA A 101 -7.48 2.45 22.31
CA ALA A 101 -6.68 1.73 21.34
C ALA A 101 -7.42 0.52 20.73
N ALA A 102 -8.14 -0.27 21.54
CA ALA A 102 -8.92 -1.41 21.06
C ALA A 102 -10.13 -0.97 20.20
N GLU A 103 -10.75 0.17 20.54
CA GLU A 103 -11.83 0.78 19.76
C GLU A 103 -11.33 1.28 18.40
N LEU A 104 -10.15 1.90 18.34
CA LEU A 104 -9.52 2.27 17.07
C LEU A 104 -9.15 1.03 16.24
N SER A 105 -8.71 -0.07 16.86
CA SER A 105 -8.52 -1.34 16.16
C SER A 105 -9.84 -1.92 15.62
N LEU A 106 -10.94 -1.89 16.38
CA LEU A 106 -12.27 -2.25 15.87
C LEU A 106 -12.69 -1.35 14.71
N GLN A 107 -12.46 -0.04 14.82
CA GLN A 107 -12.77 0.93 13.78
C GLN A 107 -12.02 0.60 12.48
N SER A 108 -10.73 0.27 12.56
CA SER A 108 -9.92 -0.08 11.38
C SER A 108 -10.45 -1.30 10.61
N TRP A 109 -11.03 -2.30 11.30
CA TRP A 109 -11.70 -3.43 10.65
C TRP A 109 -13.03 -3.03 10.01
N SER A 110 -13.81 -2.16 10.67
CA SER A 110 -15.08 -1.66 10.11
C SER A 110 -14.89 -0.68 8.94
N ASP A 111 -13.72 -0.04 8.84
CA ASP A 111 -13.38 0.80 7.71
C ASP A 111 -13.29 -0.01 6.41
N VAL A 112 -12.76 -1.23 6.48
CA VAL A 112 -12.41 -2.01 5.28
C VAL A 112 -13.48 -3.02 4.86
N ALA A 113 -14.37 -3.43 5.77
CA ALA A 113 -15.43 -4.41 5.50
C ALA A 113 -16.78 -3.96 6.06
N ASN A 114 -17.89 -4.52 5.55
CA ASN A 114 -19.26 -4.18 5.97
C ASN A 114 -19.59 -4.70 7.38
N ILE A 115 -18.93 -4.14 8.38
CA ILE A 115 -19.05 -4.51 9.78
C ILE A 115 -19.41 -3.24 10.56
N LYS A 116 -20.30 -3.39 11.54
CA LYS A 116 -20.63 -2.35 12.50
C LYS A 116 -20.43 -2.89 13.90
N PHE A 117 -19.57 -2.22 14.64
CA PHE A 117 -19.37 -2.48 16.07
C PHE A 117 -20.25 -1.56 16.92
N THR A 118 -20.77 -2.08 18.03
CA THR A 118 -21.55 -1.28 18.98
C THR A 118 -21.26 -1.74 20.40
N GLU A 119 -20.76 -0.84 21.24
CA GLU A 119 -20.52 -1.18 22.65
C GLU A 119 -21.85 -1.47 23.36
N VAL A 120 -21.86 -2.47 24.24
CA VAL A 120 -22.98 -2.80 25.12
C VAL A 120 -22.55 -2.82 26.58
N SER A 121 -23.48 -2.44 27.47
CA SER A 121 -23.21 -2.32 28.92
C SER A 121 -22.95 -3.62 29.68
N LYS A 122 -23.06 -4.79 29.05
CA LYS A 122 -22.91 -6.09 29.74
C LYS A 122 -22.30 -7.15 28.84
N ALA A 123 -21.31 -7.87 29.35
CA ALA A 123 -20.67 -9.01 28.69
C ALA A 123 -21.66 -10.05 28.14
N SER A 124 -22.77 -10.34 28.83
CA SER A 124 -23.75 -11.35 28.38
C SER A 124 -24.53 -10.99 27.12
N LYS A 125 -24.48 -9.71 26.71
CA LYS A 125 -25.06 -9.19 25.47
C LYS A 125 -24.05 -9.08 24.34
N ALA A 126 -22.75 -9.07 24.65
CA ALA A 126 -21.69 -8.83 23.69
C ALA A 126 -21.42 -10.06 22.80
N ASN A 127 -21.12 -9.78 21.53
CA ASN A 127 -20.56 -10.75 20.59
C ASN A 127 -19.05 -10.88 20.77
N ILE A 128 -18.35 -9.80 21.10
CA ILE A 128 -16.91 -9.81 21.36
C ILE A 128 -16.66 -9.24 22.75
N THR A 129 -15.88 -9.93 23.58
CA THR A 129 -15.51 -9.43 24.91
C THR A 129 -14.02 -9.33 25.08
N PHE A 130 -13.55 -8.25 25.69
CA PHE A 130 -12.14 -7.97 25.94
C PHE A 130 -11.83 -8.10 27.43
N GLY A 131 -10.69 -8.69 27.77
CA GLY A 131 -10.18 -8.71 29.14
C GLY A 131 -8.70 -9.06 29.24
N PHE A 132 -8.08 -8.69 30.36
CA PHE A 132 -6.71 -9.07 30.67
C PHE A 132 -6.65 -10.25 31.63
N PHE A 133 -5.58 -11.04 31.51
CA PHE A 133 -5.20 -12.09 32.45
C PHE A 133 -3.71 -11.95 32.84
N ASP A 134 -3.31 -12.50 33.99
CA ASP A 134 -1.91 -12.46 34.45
C ASP A 134 -1.18 -13.80 34.24
N TYR A 135 -1.93 -14.89 34.16
CA TYR A 135 -1.38 -16.25 34.04
C TYR A 135 -2.15 -17.08 33.02
N SER A 136 -1.43 -17.75 32.11
CA SER A 136 -1.94 -18.84 31.26
C SER A 136 -1.13 -20.11 31.52
N ALA A 137 -1.80 -21.26 31.64
CA ALA A 137 -1.16 -22.56 31.73
C ALA A 137 -0.40 -22.94 30.43
N SER A 138 -0.83 -22.42 29.29
CA SER A 138 -0.18 -22.60 27.98
C SER A 138 0.87 -21.53 27.70
N LYS A 139 1.04 -20.57 28.62
CA LYS A 139 1.94 -19.42 28.49
C LYS A 139 1.58 -18.53 27.27
N ASP A 140 0.28 -18.39 27.03
CA ASP A 140 -0.23 -17.55 25.95
C ASP A 140 0.10 -16.08 26.20
N TYR A 141 0.42 -15.39 25.10
CA TYR A 141 0.72 -13.97 25.10
C TYR A 141 -0.55 -13.13 24.93
N ALA A 142 -1.38 -13.48 23.96
CA ALA A 142 -2.75 -13.06 23.77
C ALA A 142 -3.45 -14.21 23.00
N PHE A 143 -4.78 -14.25 23.04
CA PHE A 143 -5.53 -15.17 22.20
C PHE A 143 -6.99 -14.73 22.03
N SER A 144 -7.61 -15.25 20.98
CA SER A 144 -8.98 -14.99 20.63
C SER A 144 -9.65 -16.25 20.10
N THR A 145 -10.95 -16.38 20.36
CA THR A 145 -11.73 -17.49 19.82
C THR A 145 -12.35 -17.14 18.48
N LEU A 146 -12.20 -18.00 17.49
CA LEU A 146 -12.87 -17.88 16.19
C LEU A 146 -14.41 -17.97 16.30
N PRO A 147 -15.18 -17.34 15.40
CA PRO A 147 -16.65 -17.34 15.38
C PRO A 147 -17.26 -18.67 14.89
N GLN A 148 -16.93 -19.78 15.56
CA GLN A 148 -17.31 -21.17 15.24
C GLN A 148 -18.76 -21.50 15.65
N GLY A 149 -19.73 -20.70 15.19
CA GLY A 149 -21.14 -20.81 15.61
C GLY A 149 -21.40 -20.38 17.06
N GLN A 150 -20.38 -19.86 17.74
CA GLN A 150 -20.47 -19.35 19.10
C GLN A 150 -21.30 -18.06 19.16
N LYS A 151 -21.90 -17.77 20.32
CA LYS A 151 -22.61 -16.51 20.53
C LYS A 151 -21.64 -15.36 20.81
N THR A 152 -20.55 -15.66 21.51
CA THR A 152 -19.57 -14.71 22.02
C THR A 152 -18.18 -15.24 21.70
N SER A 153 -17.35 -14.40 21.09
CA SER A 153 -15.91 -14.56 20.99
C SER A 153 -15.24 -13.83 22.16
N TYR A 154 -14.20 -14.44 22.73
CA TYR A 154 -13.44 -13.89 23.85
C TYR A 154 -12.04 -13.54 23.37
N THR A 155 -11.66 -12.27 23.51
CA THR A 155 -10.29 -11.78 23.30
C THR A 155 -9.62 -11.55 24.65
N TRP A 156 -8.46 -12.16 24.83
CA TRP A 156 -7.73 -12.17 26.09
C TRP A 156 -6.27 -11.75 25.88
N TYR A 157 -5.78 -10.88 26.77
CA TYR A 157 -4.45 -10.28 26.67
C TYR A 157 -3.67 -10.50 27.96
N ASN A 158 -2.39 -10.88 27.88
CA ASN A 158 -1.59 -11.13 29.06
C ASN A 158 -0.99 -9.82 29.60
N ALA A 159 -1.48 -9.36 30.75
CA ALA A 159 -1.04 -8.11 31.42
C ALA A 159 0.40 -8.18 31.94
N GLN A 160 0.95 -9.39 32.13
CA GLN A 160 2.34 -9.59 32.57
C GLN A 160 3.31 -9.78 31.41
N SER A 161 2.82 -9.73 30.17
CA SER A 161 3.69 -9.79 28.98
C SER A 161 4.48 -8.50 28.82
N HIS A 162 5.66 -8.60 28.22
CA HIS A 162 6.54 -7.45 27.94
C HIS A 162 5.89 -6.33 27.10
N THR A 163 4.73 -6.57 26.51
CA THR A 163 4.00 -5.59 25.71
C THR A 163 2.96 -4.81 26.49
N PHE A 164 2.31 -5.46 27.46
CA PHE A 164 1.23 -4.82 28.22
C PHE A 164 1.64 -4.46 29.65
N ILE A 165 2.76 -4.97 30.15
CA ILE A 165 3.20 -4.75 31.55
C ILE A 165 3.48 -3.27 31.86
N ASP A 166 4.01 -2.54 30.89
CA ASP A 166 4.31 -1.11 31.02
C ASP A 166 3.17 -0.21 30.48
N ASN A 167 2.09 -0.81 29.96
CA ASN A 167 0.97 -0.11 29.33
C ASN A 167 1.42 0.88 28.24
N ASP A 168 2.39 0.47 27.42
CA ASP A 168 2.91 1.26 26.31
C ASP A 168 2.12 0.93 25.03
N ILE A 169 1.20 1.83 24.65
CA ILE A 169 0.24 1.61 23.55
C ILE A 169 0.39 2.69 22.49
N ASP A 170 1.57 2.71 21.89
CA ASP A 170 1.85 3.55 20.73
C ASP A 170 1.04 3.12 19.51
N VAL A 171 0.76 4.08 18.61
CA VAL A 171 0.00 3.86 17.36
C VAL A 171 0.57 2.67 16.59
N ASN A 172 1.86 2.67 16.28
CA ASN A 172 2.54 1.56 15.61
C ASN A 172 3.24 0.60 16.58
N GLY A 173 2.81 0.58 17.84
CA GLY A 173 3.32 -0.32 18.86
C GLY A 173 2.77 -1.74 18.71
N TYR A 174 3.52 -2.72 19.21
CA TYR A 174 3.11 -4.13 19.16
C TYR A 174 1.83 -4.41 19.97
N ALA A 175 1.55 -3.62 21.02
CA ALA A 175 0.31 -3.69 21.79
C ALA A 175 -0.92 -3.41 20.91
N ARG A 176 -0.86 -2.33 20.12
CA ARG A 176 -1.93 -1.93 19.20
C ARG A 176 -2.13 -2.96 18.09
N GLN A 177 -1.04 -3.47 17.49
CA GLN A 177 -1.13 -4.57 16.52
C GLN A 177 -1.78 -5.82 17.13
N THR A 178 -1.46 -6.16 18.38
CA THR A 178 -2.04 -7.32 19.08
C THR A 178 -3.56 -7.17 19.24
N PHE A 179 -4.07 -5.97 19.55
CA PHE A 179 -5.53 -5.75 19.55
C PHE A 179 -6.14 -6.04 18.18
N THR A 180 -5.56 -5.48 17.11
CA THR A 180 -6.05 -5.67 15.74
C THR A 180 -6.00 -7.14 15.31
N HIS A 181 -4.93 -7.86 15.66
CA HIS A 181 -4.74 -9.29 15.40
C HIS A 181 -5.82 -10.14 16.08
N GLU A 182 -6.03 -9.98 17.39
CA GLU A 182 -7.01 -10.78 18.13
C GLU A 182 -8.46 -10.47 17.71
N ILE A 183 -8.72 -9.22 17.29
CA ILE A 183 -9.99 -8.86 16.65
C ILE A 183 -10.15 -9.59 15.31
N GLY A 184 -9.10 -9.69 14.49
CA GLY A 184 -9.10 -10.47 13.25
C GLY A 184 -9.55 -11.92 13.47
N HIS A 185 -8.99 -12.59 14.48
CA HIS A 185 -9.46 -13.92 14.92
C HIS A 185 -10.93 -13.92 15.34
N SER A 186 -11.38 -12.92 16.11
CA SER A 186 -12.79 -12.83 16.53
C SER A 186 -13.75 -12.65 15.34
N LEU A 187 -13.24 -12.15 14.21
CA LEU A 187 -13.96 -11.97 12.95
C LEU A 187 -13.87 -13.18 12.02
N GLY A 188 -12.95 -14.11 12.26
CA GLY A 188 -12.83 -15.35 11.50
C GLY A 188 -11.55 -15.53 10.71
N LEU A 189 -10.58 -14.62 10.84
CA LEU A 189 -9.29 -14.75 10.18
C LEU A 189 -8.41 -15.70 10.99
N GLU A 190 -7.66 -16.54 10.30
CA GLU A 190 -6.69 -17.47 10.85
C GLU A 190 -5.27 -16.91 10.68
N HIS A 191 -4.29 -17.49 11.36
CA HIS A 191 -2.90 -17.27 10.96
C HIS A 191 -2.70 -17.75 9.51
N PRO A 192 -1.75 -17.16 8.77
CA PRO A 192 -1.38 -17.58 7.41
C PRO A 192 -1.19 -19.07 7.19
N ALA A 193 -0.70 -19.81 8.19
CA ALA A 193 -0.53 -21.26 8.12
C ALA A 193 -0.80 -21.90 9.49
N ASP A 194 -0.70 -23.23 9.56
CA ASP A 194 -0.92 -24.00 10.79
C ASP A 194 0.30 -23.93 11.74
N TYR A 195 0.48 -22.78 12.37
CA TYR A 195 1.42 -22.58 13.47
C TYR A 195 0.77 -21.84 14.63
N ASP A 196 1.24 -22.18 15.83
CA ASP A 196 0.95 -21.48 17.07
C ASP A 196 2.27 -21.16 17.79
N ALA A 197 2.29 -20.04 18.52
CA ALA A 197 3.42 -19.66 19.36
C ALA A 197 3.11 -19.94 20.83
N SER A 198 4.14 -20.40 21.55
CA SER A 198 4.17 -20.45 23.01
C SER A 198 5.58 -20.12 23.47
N ASP A 199 5.79 -19.97 24.79
CA ASP A 199 7.15 -19.81 25.34
C ASP A 199 8.10 -20.98 24.99
N GLU A 200 7.57 -22.15 24.62
CA GLU A 200 8.36 -23.35 24.26
C GLU A 200 8.49 -23.58 22.75
N VAL A 201 7.54 -23.04 21.96
CA VAL A 201 7.52 -23.14 20.50
C VAL A 201 7.53 -21.74 19.91
N ARG A 202 8.67 -21.36 19.34
CA ARG A 202 8.82 -20.12 18.59
C ARG A 202 8.89 -20.47 17.11
N PRO A 203 7.76 -20.37 16.36
CA PRO A 203 7.80 -20.61 14.93
C PRO A 203 8.78 -19.64 14.27
N SER A 204 9.45 -20.09 13.23
CA SER A 204 10.31 -19.24 12.42
C SER A 204 9.83 -19.26 10.99
N TYR A 205 9.94 -18.12 10.30
CA TYR A 205 9.50 -17.98 8.92
C TYR A 205 10.02 -19.13 8.04
N TYR A 206 11.31 -19.45 8.13
CA TYR A 206 11.93 -20.49 7.31
C TYR A 206 11.37 -21.91 7.53
N ASN A 207 10.89 -22.22 8.74
CA ASN A 207 10.45 -23.58 9.08
C ASN A 207 8.92 -23.72 9.22
N SER A 208 8.21 -22.60 9.35
CA SER A 208 6.80 -22.59 9.76
C SER A 208 5.89 -21.82 8.81
N ALA A 209 6.41 -20.86 8.04
CA ALA A 209 5.62 -20.25 6.96
C ALA A 209 5.47 -21.25 5.81
N GLU A 210 4.29 -21.27 5.18
CA GLU A 210 4.01 -22.14 4.02
C GLU A 210 4.16 -21.40 2.68
N TYR A 211 4.00 -20.09 2.67
CA TYR A 211 4.11 -19.25 1.48
C TYR A 211 4.88 -17.95 1.74
N PHE A 212 5.28 -17.29 0.65
CA PHE A 212 6.17 -16.12 0.72
C PHE A 212 5.57 -14.97 1.53
N GLU A 213 4.32 -14.61 1.24
CA GLU A 213 3.60 -13.45 1.79
C GLU A 213 3.17 -13.60 3.26
N ASP A 214 3.51 -14.71 3.93
CA ASP A 214 3.34 -14.89 5.37
C ASP A 214 4.36 -14.04 6.14
N SER A 215 4.10 -12.75 6.21
CA SER A 215 4.86 -11.81 7.01
C SER A 215 3.97 -10.64 7.44
N ARG A 216 4.43 -9.94 8.47
CA ARG A 216 3.83 -8.69 8.96
C ARG A 216 3.92 -7.54 7.97
N ALA A 217 4.48 -7.74 6.76
CA ALA A 217 4.34 -6.80 5.66
C ALA A 217 2.99 -6.89 4.95
N TYR A 218 2.39 -8.08 4.91
CA TYR A 218 1.17 -8.36 4.14
C TYR A 218 -0.06 -8.58 5.02
N THR A 219 0.13 -9.09 6.24
CA THR A 219 -0.97 -9.43 7.15
C THR A 219 -0.57 -9.26 8.61
N VAL A 220 -1.41 -8.59 9.39
CA VAL A 220 -1.25 -8.50 10.85
C VAL A 220 -1.48 -9.85 11.53
N MET A 221 -2.03 -10.84 10.83
CA MET A 221 -2.22 -12.20 11.31
C MET A 221 -0.91 -13.02 11.31
N SER A 222 0.17 -12.53 10.68
CA SER A 222 1.45 -13.23 10.66
C SER A 222 2.27 -13.02 11.95
N TYR A 223 3.04 -14.02 12.32
CA TYR A 223 4.05 -13.93 13.38
C TYR A 223 5.44 -13.51 12.88
N PHE A 224 5.65 -13.47 11.57
CA PHE A 224 6.97 -13.28 11.00
C PHE A 224 7.25 -11.83 10.65
N SER A 225 8.49 -11.39 10.87
CA SER A 225 8.91 -10.03 10.52
C SER A 225 8.75 -9.78 9.02
N GLU A 226 8.34 -8.56 8.70
CA GLU A 226 8.30 -7.94 7.39
C GLU A 226 9.62 -8.09 6.61
N GLN A 227 10.75 -8.17 7.32
CA GLN A 227 12.07 -8.37 6.72
C GLN A 227 12.21 -9.72 6.02
N SER A 228 11.37 -10.70 6.37
CA SER A 228 11.33 -12.01 5.70
C SER A 228 10.96 -11.89 4.22
N THR A 229 10.25 -10.82 3.86
CA THR A 229 9.75 -10.53 2.51
C THR A 229 10.38 -9.27 1.87
N GLY A 230 11.40 -8.69 2.51
CA GLY A 230 12.21 -7.60 1.97
C GLY A 230 11.84 -6.19 2.45
N GLN A 231 10.73 -6.04 3.17
CA GLN A 231 10.33 -4.79 3.82
C GLN A 231 11.17 -4.50 5.07
N ASP A 232 11.10 -3.28 5.60
CA ASP A 232 11.77 -2.88 6.84
C ASP A 232 11.01 -1.72 7.48
N PHE A 233 10.30 -2.02 8.56
CA PHE A 233 9.47 -1.03 9.26
C PHE A 233 10.22 -0.35 10.40
N LYS A 234 11.53 -0.57 10.53
CA LYS A 234 12.35 -0.01 11.61
C LYS A 234 11.80 -0.32 13.01
N SER A 235 11.32 -1.55 13.18
CA SER A 235 10.70 -2.07 14.42
C SER A 235 9.33 -1.50 14.77
N GLU A 236 8.69 -0.80 13.84
CA GLU A 236 7.28 -0.41 13.92
C GLU A 236 6.37 -1.57 13.49
N TYR A 237 5.12 -1.55 13.95
CA TYR A 237 4.10 -2.55 13.67
C TYR A 237 2.86 -1.88 13.09
N SER A 238 2.21 -2.52 12.10
CA SER A 238 0.93 -2.02 11.57
C SER A 238 -0.15 -2.05 12.65
N SER A 239 -0.81 -0.91 12.88
CA SER A 239 -1.96 -0.76 13.78
C SER A 239 -3.26 -1.29 13.20
N ALA A 240 -3.33 -1.45 11.87
CA ALA A 240 -4.56 -1.70 11.12
C ALA A 240 -4.38 -2.88 10.14
N PRO A 241 -5.49 -3.42 9.58
CA PRO A 241 -5.45 -4.45 8.55
C PRO A 241 -4.52 -4.07 7.38
N LEU A 242 -3.65 -5.00 6.99
CA LEU A 242 -2.73 -4.87 5.86
C LEU A 242 -3.34 -5.49 4.58
N LEU A 243 -2.57 -5.45 3.49
CA LEU A 243 -3.02 -5.79 2.13
C LEU A 243 -3.82 -7.10 2.03
N ASN A 244 -3.33 -8.18 2.65
CA ASN A 244 -4.00 -9.48 2.60
C ASN A 244 -5.13 -9.60 3.63
N ASP A 245 -5.03 -8.90 4.77
CA ASP A 245 -6.11 -8.84 5.75
C ASP A 245 -7.37 -8.21 5.16
N ILE A 246 -7.20 -7.12 4.41
CA ILE A 246 -8.29 -6.39 3.76
C ILE A 246 -9.00 -7.30 2.76
N SER A 247 -8.27 -7.94 1.84
CA SER A 247 -8.88 -8.87 0.88
C SER A 247 -9.59 -10.06 1.59
N ALA A 248 -8.97 -10.62 2.63
CA ALA A 248 -9.52 -11.74 3.38
C ALA A 248 -10.83 -11.37 4.10
N ILE A 249 -10.86 -10.28 4.87
CA ILE A 249 -12.07 -9.87 5.60
C ILE A 249 -13.19 -9.43 4.66
N GLN A 250 -12.85 -8.82 3.53
CA GLN A 250 -13.83 -8.46 2.49
C GLN A 250 -14.42 -9.70 1.81
N SER A 251 -13.66 -10.81 1.69
CA SER A 251 -14.22 -12.07 1.18
C SER A 251 -15.30 -12.66 2.12
N LEU A 252 -15.17 -12.43 3.44
CA LEU A 252 -16.13 -12.92 4.43
C LEU A 252 -17.38 -12.02 4.52
N TYR A 253 -17.18 -10.70 4.52
CA TYR A 253 -18.23 -9.74 4.89
C TYR A 253 -18.50 -8.64 3.85
N GLY A 254 -17.78 -8.64 2.73
CA GLY A 254 -17.89 -7.65 1.66
C GLY A 254 -17.13 -6.35 1.96
N ALA A 255 -16.60 -5.73 0.91
CA ALA A 255 -15.97 -4.41 0.91
C ALA A 255 -16.91 -3.32 1.43
N ASN A 256 -16.38 -2.43 2.27
CA ASN A 256 -17.11 -1.26 2.76
C ASN A 256 -16.96 -0.08 1.79
N ASN A 257 -17.92 0.06 0.88
CA ASN A 257 -17.94 1.12 -0.12
C ASN A 257 -18.50 2.46 0.42
N GLU A 258 -18.69 2.59 1.73
CA GLU A 258 -19.10 3.84 2.40
C GLU A 258 -17.89 4.59 3.02
N THR A 259 -16.72 3.95 3.05
CA THR A 259 -15.54 4.48 3.71
C THR A 259 -14.81 5.45 2.79
N ARG A 260 -14.61 6.69 3.28
CA ARG A 260 -13.75 7.71 2.64
C ARG A 260 -14.14 8.07 1.19
N THR A 261 -15.42 8.03 0.84
CA THR A 261 -15.94 8.27 -0.53
C THR A 261 -15.77 9.71 -1.11
N GLY A 262 -14.93 10.55 -0.52
CA GLY A 262 -14.63 11.89 -1.02
C GLY A 262 -13.13 12.12 -0.93
N ASP A 263 -12.66 13.26 -1.44
CA ASP A 263 -11.23 13.54 -1.61
C ASP A 263 -10.43 13.39 -0.30
N THR A 264 -9.65 12.32 -0.22
CA THR A 264 -8.94 11.92 1.00
C THR A 264 -7.45 12.15 0.87
N VAL A 265 -6.85 12.78 1.89
CA VAL A 265 -5.41 12.96 2.00
C VAL A 265 -4.85 11.98 3.04
N TYR A 266 -3.85 11.21 2.65
CA TYR A 266 -3.11 10.26 3.48
C TYR A 266 -1.69 10.76 3.74
N GLY A 267 -1.15 10.54 4.95
CA GLY A 267 0.16 11.05 5.35
C GLY A 267 0.07 12.42 6.02
N PHE A 268 0.86 13.39 5.56
CA PHE A 268 0.79 14.77 6.05
C PHE A 268 -0.54 15.41 5.64
N ASN A 269 -0.99 16.39 6.42
CA ASN A 269 -2.24 17.11 6.15
C ASN A 269 -3.47 16.19 6.04
N SER A 270 -3.41 15.00 6.64
CA SER A 270 -4.46 13.99 6.48
C SER A 270 -5.81 14.45 7.02
N ASN A 271 -6.87 14.07 6.32
CA ASN A 271 -8.27 14.22 6.72
C ASN A 271 -8.95 12.86 6.99
N THR A 272 -8.18 11.79 7.16
CA THR A 272 -8.70 10.43 7.35
C THR A 272 -9.37 10.21 8.70
N ASP A 273 -9.09 11.08 9.68
CA ASP A 273 -9.37 10.86 11.11
C ASP A 273 -8.87 9.47 11.58
N ARG A 274 -7.72 9.02 11.06
CA ARG A 274 -7.05 7.77 11.46
C ARG A 274 -5.60 8.05 11.84
N ASP A 275 -5.24 7.63 13.04
CA ASP A 275 -3.90 7.79 13.60
C ASP A 275 -2.82 7.11 12.74
N PHE A 276 -3.06 5.86 12.34
CA PHE A 276 -2.11 5.05 11.57
C PHE A 276 -1.88 5.52 10.11
N MET A 277 -2.72 6.44 9.61
CA MET A 277 -2.60 7.04 8.27
C MET A 277 -2.12 8.50 8.31
N THR A 278 -1.88 9.06 9.49
CA THR A 278 -1.57 10.49 9.67
C THR A 278 -0.10 10.69 10.06
N ALA A 279 0.65 11.42 9.24
CA ALA A 279 1.96 11.95 9.61
C ALA A 279 1.80 13.34 10.23
N THR A 280 2.41 13.54 11.40
CA THR A 280 2.34 14.81 12.14
C THR A 280 3.64 15.60 12.08
N ASP A 281 4.75 14.93 11.80
CA ASP A 281 6.07 15.52 11.61
C ASP A 281 7.01 14.61 10.80
N SER A 282 8.19 15.12 10.43
CA SER A 282 9.23 14.41 9.66
C SER A 282 9.77 13.12 10.30
N LYS A 283 9.46 12.83 11.57
CA LYS A 283 9.87 11.61 12.28
C LYS A 283 8.76 10.56 12.34
N SER A 284 7.53 10.93 11.96
CA SER A 284 6.39 10.02 11.91
C SER A 284 6.75 8.76 11.14
N LYS A 285 6.39 7.61 11.69
CA LYS A 285 6.52 6.33 11.01
C LYS A 285 5.15 5.91 10.53
N LEU A 286 5.01 5.69 9.23
CA LEU A 286 3.74 5.29 8.62
C LEU A 286 3.83 3.81 8.30
N VAL A 287 2.87 3.01 8.76
CA VAL A 287 2.73 1.60 8.36
C VAL A 287 1.25 1.33 8.14
N PHE A 288 0.82 1.32 6.87
CA PHE A 288 -0.60 1.13 6.55
C PHE A 288 -0.84 0.53 5.16
N SER A 289 -2.04 -0.04 5.00
CA SER A 289 -2.62 -0.36 3.70
C SER A 289 -3.89 0.46 3.51
N VAL A 290 -4.02 1.13 2.35
CA VAL A 290 -5.16 2.01 2.09
C VAL A 290 -6.35 1.23 1.58
N TRP A 291 -7.48 1.43 2.24
CA TRP A 291 -8.80 1.15 1.68
C TRP A 291 -9.49 2.48 1.43
N ASP A 292 -9.84 2.78 0.19
CA ASP A 292 -10.65 3.93 -0.18
C ASP A 292 -11.77 3.48 -1.13
N ALA A 293 -12.97 4.02 -0.97
CA ALA A 293 -14.13 3.69 -1.80
C ALA A 293 -14.38 4.70 -2.92
N GLY A 294 -13.59 5.78 -3.00
CA GLY A 294 -13.55 6.71 -4.12
C GLY A 294 -13.45 8.16 -3.69
N GLY A 295 -13.25 9.05 -4.66
CA GLY A 295 -12.85 10.43 -4.41
C GLY A 295 -11.71 10.77 -5.37
N GLU A 296 -11.12 11.94 -5.19
CA GLU A 296 -9.79 12.22 -5.74
C GLU A 296 -8.78 12.26 -4.58
N ASP A 297 -8.00 11.20 -4.45
CA ASP A 297 -7.23 10.90 -3.25
C ASP A 297 -5.75 11.21 -3.42
N THR A 298 -5.09 11.59 -2.33
CA THR A 298 -3.69 12.05 -2.34
C THR A 298 -2.85 11.35 -1.29
N PHE A 299 -1.72 10.79 -1.70
CA PHE A 299 -0.60 10.48 -0.82
C PHE A 299 0.26 11.73 -0.64
N ASP A 300 0.13 12.38 0.52
CA ASP A 300 0.94 13.54 0.88
C ASP A 300 2.08 13.12 1.82
N PHE A 301 3.27 12.97 1.26
CA PHE A 301 4.49 12.61 1.98
C PHE A 301 5.49 13.78 2.03
N SER A 302 4.98 15.01 1.89
CA SER A 302 5.77 16.23 1.73
C SER A 302 6.67 16.61 2.91
N GLY A 303 6.34 16.17 4.11
CA GLY A 303 7.13 16.48 5.31
C GLY A 303 8.32 15.56 5.55
N PHE A 304 8.56 14.56 4.68
CA PHE A 304 9.74 13.69 4.78
C PHE A 304 10.94 14.23 3.99
N THR A 305 12.13 13.84 4.43
CA THR A 305 13.42 14.31 3.86
C THR A 305 14.29 13.19 3.32
N GLN A 306 13.87 11.95 3.54
CA GLN A 306 14.52 10.77 2.99
C GLN A 306 14.03 10.56 1.56
N ASN A 307 14.87 10.03 0.68
CA ASN A 307 14.47 9.57 -0.64
C ASN A 307 13.36 8.52 -0.51
N GLN A 308 12.27 8.72 -1.22
CA GLN A 308 11.05 7.92 -1.19
C GLN A 308 10.84 7.20 -2.52
N ARG A 309 10.09 6.10 -2.47
CA ARG A 309 9.62 5.40 -3.68
C ARG A 309 8.12 5.21 -3.54
N ILE A 310 7.34 6.01 -4.26
CA ILE A 310 5.88 6.08 -4.16
C ILE A 310 5.27 5.46 -5.40
N ASN A 311 4.42 4.45 -5.21
CA ASN A 311 3.75 3.73 -6.28
C ASN A 311 2.23 3.73 -6.04
N LEU A 312 1.48 4.37 -6.94
CA LEU A 312 0.03 4.54 -6.86
C LEU A 312 -0.78 3.37 -7.44
N ASN A 313 -0.13 2.28 -7.86
CA ASN A 313 -0.83 1.11 -8.39
C ASN A 313 -1.44 0.25 -7.27
N GLU A 314 -2.64 -0.29 -7.50
CA GLU A 314 -3.28 -1.22 -6.57
C GLU A 314 -2.39 -2.42 -6.26
N GLY A 315 -2.42 -2.89 -5.00
CA GLY A 315 -1.59 -4.01 -4.54
C GLY A 315 -0.09 -3.73 -4.47
N ALA A 316 0.38 -2.55 -4.88
CA ALA A 316 1.78 -2.18 -4.81
C ALA A 316 2.18 -1.71 -3.40
N PHE A 317 3.49 -1.68 -3.17
CA PHE A 317 4.12 -1.18 -1.96
C PHE A 317 5.00 0.04 -2.29
N SER A 318 5.10 0.95 -1.32
CA SER A 318 5.90 2.17 -1.36
C SER A 318 6.88 2.23 -0.18
N ASP A 319 8.02 2.86 -0.41
CA ASP A 319 9.03 3.19 0.60
C ASP A 319 8.86 4.64 1.01
N VAL A 320 8.40 4.88 2.24
CA VAL A 320 7.97 6.22 2.69
C VAL A 320 8.62 6.55 4.03
N GLY A 321 9.13 7.78 4.18
CA GLY A 321 9.66 8.26 5.47
C GLY A 321 10.87 7.48 6.02
N GLY A 322 11.68 6.91 5.11
CA GLY A 322 12.87 6.12 5.44
C GLY A 322 12.61 4.68 5.91
N LEU A 323 11.38 4.19 5.74
CA LEU A 323 11.02 2.78 5.85
C LEU A 323 11.00 2.12 4.46
N LYS A 324 10.77 0.80 4.41
CA LYS A 324 10.70 0.02 3.16
C LYS A 324 9.41 -0.79 3.08
N GLY A 325 8.67 -0.65 1.99
CA GLY A 325 7.40 -1.32 1.71
C GLY A 325 6.37 -1.17 2.84
N ASN A 326 6.35 0.00 3.47
CA ASN A 326 5.54 0.29 4.66
C ASN A 326 4.17 0.89 4.34
N VAL A 327 4.00 1.45 3.15
CA VAL A 327 2.72 1.92 2.64
C VAL A 327 2.30 1.03 1.48
N SER A 328 1.04 0.60 1.45
CA SER A 328 0.47 -0.17 0.34
C SER A 328 -0.94 0.31 0.00
N ILE A 329 -1.41 -0.04 -1.20
CA ILE A 329 -2.78 0.25 -1.66
C ILE A 329 -3.54 -1.07 -1.75
N ALA A 330 -4.72 -1.16 -1.15
CA ALA A 330 -5.52 -2.38 -1.23
C ALA A 330 -5.96 -2.67 -2.67
N ARG A 331 -6.20 -3.95 -2.96
CA ARG A 331 -6.71 -4.38 -4.27
C ARG A 331 -8.10 -3.77 -4.52
N GLY A 332 -8.31 -3.19 -5.69
CA GLY A 332 -9.52 -2.50 -6.10
C GLY A 332 -9.60 -1.02 -5.71
N VAL A 333 -8.54 -0.46 -5.12
CA VAL A 333 -8.46 0.96 -4.72
C VAL A 333 -7.65 1.74 -5.76
N MET A 334 -8.15 2.92 -6.13
CA MET A 334 -7.43 3.90 -6.94
C MET A 334 -6.97 5.04 -6.02
N ILE A 335 -5.74 5.52 -6.21
CA ILE A 335 -5.24 6.75 -5.58
C ILE A 335 -4.72 7.62 -6.72
N GLU A 336 -5.23 8.83 -6.85
CA GLU A 336 -4.98 9.68 -8.01
C GLU A 336 -3.69 10.47 -7.89
N ASN A 337 -3.31 10.89 -6.68
CA ASN A 337 -2.30 11.92 -6.51
C ASN A 337 -1.19 11.52 -5.54
N ALA A 338 0.02 12.02 -5.78
CA ALA A 338 1.16 11.88 -4.88
C ALA A 338 1.96 13.18 -4.76
N ILE A 339 2.42 13.46 -3.54
CA ILE A 339 3.33 14.55 -3.22
C ILE A 339 4.54 13.93 -2.50
N GLY A 340 5.70 13.98 -3.16
CA GLY A 340 6.99 13.64 -2.59
C GLY A 340 7.47 14.68 -1.59
N GLY A 341 8.66 14.45 -1.03
CA GLY A 341 9.26 15.19 0.06
C GLY A 341 10.36 16.14 -0.40
N SER A 342 11.41 16.24 0.41
CA SER A 342 12.60 17.04 0.11
C SER A 342 13.85 16.19 -0.25
N GLY A 343 13.68 14.89 -0.49
CA GLY A 343 14.73 13.97 -0.92
C GLY A 343 14.56 13.65 -2.40
N ASP A 344 15.51 12.91 -2.98
CA ASP A 344 15.41 12.51 -4.40
C ASP A 344 14.44 11.33 -4.52
N ASP A 345 13.20 11.62 -4.86
CA ASP A 345 12.08 10.69 -4.80
C ASP A 345 11.79 10.04 -6.17
N ILE A 346 11.21 8.84 -6.16
CA ILE A 346 10.67 8.17 -7.36
C ILE A 346 9.16 8.08 -7.21
N LEU A 347 8.42 8.74 -8.08
CA LEU A 347 6.95 8.75 -8.11
C LEU A 347 6.46 8.00 -9.35
N VAL A 348 5.63 6.99 -9.12
CA VAL A 348 4.97 6.17 -10.15
C VAL A 348 3.47 6.30 -9.98
N GLY A 349 2.81 6.90 -10.97
CA GLY A 349 1.36 6.93 -11.09
C GLY A 349 0.79 5.58 -11.56
N ASN A 350 -0.47 5.60 -12.00
CA ASN A 350 -1.24 4.43 -12.36
C ASN A 350 -1.89 4.60 -13.74
N SER A 351 -3.16 4.22 -13.88
CA SER A 351 -3.89 4.31 -15.14
C SER A 351 -4.97 5.40 -15.17
N ALA A 352 -5.12 6.14 -14.07
CA ALA A 352 -5.98 7.31 -13.97
C ALA A 352 -5.17 8.57 -14.29
N ASP A 353 -5.86 9.70 -14.50
CA ASP A 353 -5.19 10.99 -14.61
C ASP A 353 -4.59 11.36 -13.23
N ASN A 354 -3.26 11.36 -13.11
CA ASN A 354 -2.59 11.56 -11.84
C ASN A 354 -2.05 12.99 -11.67
N THR A 355 -2.10 13.53 -10.45
CA THR A 355 -1.30 14.71 -10.06
C THR A 355 -0.09 14.26 -9.25
N LEU A 356 1.10 14.34 -9.86
CA LEU A 356 2.37 13.95 -9.24
C LEU A 356 3.27 15.16 -9.00
N LYS A 357 3.70 15.36 -7.76
CA LYS A 357 4.60 16.45 -7.36
C LYS A 357 5.83 15.89 -6.68
N GLY A 358 7.01 16.03 -7.28
CA GLY A 358 8.28 15.56 -6.73
C GLY A 358 8.62 16.28 -5.43
N GLY A 359 8.71 17.61 -5.50
CA GLY A 359 8.92 18.46 -4.33
C GLY A 359 10.27 19.15 -4.40
N ALA A 360 11.18 18.82 -3.49
CA ALA A 360 12.57 19.26 -3.60
C ALA A 360 13.47 18.02 -3.65
N GLY A 361 14.58 18.09 -4.38
CA GLY A 361 15.41 16.92 -4.65
C GLY A 361 15.49 16.68 -6.15
N ASP A 362 16.35 15.77 -6.59
CA ASP A 362 16.41 15.38 -8.00
C ASP A 362 15.41 14.23 -8.26
N ASP A 363 14.15 14.56 -8.57
CA ASP A 363 13.05 13.58 -8.57
C ASP A 363 12.90 12.83 -9.90
N ILE A 364 12.42 11.58 -9.84
CA ILE A 364 12.02 10.78 -11.02
C ILE A 364 10.52 10.59 -11.01
N ILE A 365 9.84 11.10 -12.04
CA ILE A 365 8.38 11.11 -12.13
C ILE A 365 7.94 10.32 -13.36
N TYR A 366 7.10 9.31 -13.14
CA TYR A 366 6.47 8.50 -14.17
C TYR A 366 4.94 8.56 -13.99
N GLY A 367 4.26 9.25 -14.90
CA GLY A 367 2.80 9.42 -14.87
C GLY A 367 2.05 8.10 -15.02
N GLY A 368 2.37 7.32 -16.04
CA GLY A 368 1.69 6.07 -16.33
C GLY A 368 0.78 6.22 -17.55
N LEU A 369 -0.44 5.70 -17.48
CA LEU A 369 -1.46 5.99 -18.49
C LEU A 369 -2.40 7.06 -17.92
N GLY A 370 -2.85 7.97 -18.76
CA GLY A 370 -3.72 9.05 -18.32
C GLY A 370 -3.34 10.33 -19.06
N GLY A 371 -3.98 11.43 -18.69
CA GLY A 371 -3.53 12.78 -19.01
C GLY A 371 -2.99 13.38 -17.73
N ASP A 372 -1.73 13.10 -17.43
CA ASP A 372 -1.17 13.35 -16.11
C ASP A 372 -0.73 14.80 -15.93
N HIS A 373 -0.75 15.26 -14.68
CA HIS A 373 -0.25 16.56 -14.30
C HIS A 373 0.99 16.40 -13.42
N LEU A 374 2.14 16.82 -13.93
CA LEU A 374 3.46 16.52 -13.39
C LEU A 374 4.17 17.82 -12.99
N TRP A 375 4.67 17.85 -11.75
CA TRP A 375 5.54 18.91 -11.22
C TRP A 375 6.81 18.27 -10.67
N GLY A 376 7.96 18.68 -11.21
CA GLY A 376 9.26 18.30 -10.65
C GLY A 376 9.49 19.00 -9.32
N GLY A 377 9.29 20.32 -9.32
CA GLY A 377 9.56 21.18 -8.18
C GLY A 377 10.95 21.79 -8.27
N SER A 378 11.76 21.66 -7.21
CA SER A 378 13.12 22.20 -7.19
C SER A 378 14.16 21.09 -7.22
N GLY A 379 14.99 21.09 -8.25
CA GLY A 379 16.04 20.09 -8.43
C GLY A 379 16.38 19.96 -9.90
N ASN A 380 16.98 18.82 -10.28
CA ASN A 380 17.09 18.37 -11.66
C ASN A 380 16.20 17.16 -11.84
N ASP A 381 14.96 17.40 -12.26
CA ASP A 381 13.92 16.38 -12.26
C ASP A 381 13.87 15.63 -13.59
N THR A 382 13.43 14.37 -13.56
CA THR A 382 13.33 13.52 -14.75
C THR A 382 11.92 13.00 -14.92
N PHE A 383 11.26 13.39 -16.03
CA PHE A 383 9.95 12.92 -16.43
C PHE A 383 10.10 11.75 -17.41
N VAL A 384 9.68 10.56 -17.00
CA VAL A 384 9.96 9.30 -17.72
C VAL A 384 8.76 8.87 -18.55
N TYR A 385 9.00 8.44 -19.78
CA TYR A 385 8.02 7.77 -20.62
C TYR A 385 8.59 6.43 -21.11
N LEU A 386 7.88 5.34 -20.84
CA LEU A 386 8.24 3.99 -21.24
C LEU A 386 7.63 3.61 -22.59
N ASN A 387 6.51 4.21 -23.00
CA ASN A 387 5.89 3.91 -24.29
C ASN A 387 4.95 5.02 -24.81
N GLY A 388 4.66 4.98 -26.12
CA GLY A 388 3.88 6.03 -26.80
C GLY A 388 2.39 6.10 -26.45
N LYS A 389 1.85 5.25 -25.57
CA LYS A 389 0.44 5.32 -25.13
C LYS A 389 0.22 6.10 -23.83
N GLU A 390 1.31 6.52 -23.21
CA GLU A 390 1.29 7.12 -21.87
C GLU A 390 0.83 8.57 -21.90
N SER A 391 0.99 9.28 -23.03
CA SER A 391 0.55 10.67 -23.18
C SER A 391 -0.06 10.90 -24.55
N LEU A 392 -1.36 10.62 -24.68
CA LEU A 392 -2.08 10.68 -25.96
C LEU A 392 -2.51 12.11 -26.29
N LYS A 393 -2.61 12.46 -27.57
CA LYS A 393 -2.95 13.84 -28.00
C LYS A 393 -4.30 14.36 -27.51
N ASP A 394 -5.27 13.49 -27.35
CA ASP A 394 -6.61 13.81 -26.86
C ASP A 394 -6.70 13.94 -25.33
N ASN A 395 -5.74 13.35 -24.62
CA ASN A 395 -5.56 13.50 -23.18
C ASN A 395 -4.05 13.56 -22.84
N PRO A 396 -3.36 14.66 -23.17
CA PRO A 396 -1.90 14.73 -23.04
C PRO A 396 -1.49 15.06 -21.62
N ASP A 397 -0.33 14.57 -21.22
CA ASP A 397 0.34 14.99 -20.01
C ASP A 397 0.74 16.46 -20.07
N TRP A 398 0.77 17.06 -18.88
CA TRP A 398 1.28 18.40 -18.65
C TRP A 398 2.42 18.37 -17.64
N ILE A 399 3.59 18.80 -18.07
CA ILE A 399 4.70 19.15 -17.19
C ILE A 399 4.62 20.65 -16.89
N HIS A 400 4.38 21.00 -15.63
CA HIS A 400 3.95 22.36 -15.26
C HIS A 400 5.07 23.32 -14.88
N ASP A 401 6.27 22.83 -14.55
CA ASP A 401 7.36 23.64 -13.99
C ASP A 401 8.76 23.32 -14.56
N PHE A 402 8.81 22.79 -15.78
CA PHE A 402 10.06 22.37 -16.43
C PHE A 402 11.10 23.49 -16.57
N THR A 403 12.33 23.20 -16.18
CA THR A 403 13.52 24.07 -16.24
C THR A 403 14.55 23.51 -17.21
N THR A 404 14.59 24.05 -18.43
CA THR A 404 15.61 23.72 -19.46
C THR A 404 17.03 23.79 -18.90
N GLY A 405 17.84 22.77 -19.22
CA GLY A 405 19.22 22.61 -18.77
C GLY A 405 19.37 21.97 -17.38
N ALA A 406 18.32 21.94 -16.56
CA ALA A 406 18.26 21.18 -15.31
C ALA A 406 17.48 19.89 -15.55
N ASP A 407 16.18 20.02 -15.81
CA ASP A 407 15.26 18.90 -15.93
C ASP A 407 15.47 18.11 -17.24
N LYS A 408 14.91 16.90 -17.25
CA LYS A 408 15.01 15.95 -18.36
C LYS A 408 13.66 15.31 -18.66
N ILE A 409 13.41 15.11 -19.95
CA ILE A 409 12.36 14.20 -20.44
C ILE A 409 13.06 12.94 -20.95
N ASP A 410 12.80 11.81 -20.30
CA ASP A 410 13.41 10.53 -20.62
C ASP A 410 12.53 9.72 -21.57
N LEU A 411 12.99 9.60 -22.81
CA LEU A 411 12.37 8.85 -23.88
C LEU A 411 13.26 7.68 -24.32
N SER A 412 14.22 7.26 -23.49
CA SER A 412 15.24 6.27 -23.86
C SER A 412 14.69 4.88 -24.21
N LEU A 413 13.44 4.57 -23.85
CA LEU A 413 12.76 3.35 -24.28
C LEU A 413 12.04 3.46 -25.63
N PHE A 414 11.92 4.65 -26.21
CA PHE A 414 11.28 4.82 -27.52
C PHE A 414 12.21 4.29 -28.63
N ASN A 415 11.99 3.02 -29.01
CA ASN A 415 12.76 2.34 -30.04
C ASN A 415 11.92 2.06 -31.29
N PHE A 416 12.32 2.66 -32.41
CA PHE A 416 11.64 2.55 -33.71
C PHE A 416 12.38 1.66 -34.74
N GLY A 417 13.33 0.82 -34.30
CA GLY A 417 14.00 -0.20 -35.12
C GLY A 417 15.42 0.14 -35.60
N THR A 418 16.01 -0.73 -36.44
CA THR A 418 17.48 -0.87 -36.59
C THR A 418 18.24 0.25 -37.33
N THR A 419 17.61 1.38 -37.67
CA THR A 419 18.31 2.51 -38.34
C THR A 419 17.92 3.90 -37.83
N GLY A 420 17.23 4.04 -36.69
CA GLY A 420 17.00 5.36 -36.10
C GLY A 420 16.11 5.28 -34.87
N GLY A 421 16.64 5.70 -33.72
CA GLY A 421 15.84 6.04 -32.55
C GLY A 421 15.09 7.36 -32.78
N ILE A 422 14.96 8.15 -31.73
CA ILE A 422 14.38 9.49 -31.81
C ILE A 422 15.22 10.41 -32.72
N LYS A 423 14.53 11.21 -33.53
CA LYS A 423 15.13 12.25 -34.37
C LYS A 423 14.31 13.54 -34.31
N PHE A 424 14.93 14.61 -33.81
CA PHE A 424 14.33 15.95 -33.84
C PHE A 424 14.27 16.49 -35.27
N VAL A 425 13.13 17.10 -35.63
CA VAL A 425 12.85 17.66 -36.95
C VAL A 425 12.09 18.98 -36.84
N ASP A 426 12.24 19.86 -37.83
CA ASP A 426 11.46 21.10 -37.93
C ASP A 426 10.04 20.89 -38.48
N SER A 427 9.78 19.72 -39.08
CA SER A 427 8.47 19.31 -39.60
C SER A 427 8.44 17.80 -39.83
N PHE A 428 7.30 17.15 -39.58
CA PHE A 428 7.14 15.72 -39.85
C PHE A 428 7.24 15.39 -41.34
N SER A 429 8.01 14.36 -41.66
CA SER A 429 8.06 13.72 -42.98
C SER A 429 7.18 12.45 -43.07
N GLY A 430 6.58 12.05 -41.93
CA GLY A 430 5.72 10.87 -41.80
C GLY A 430 6.49 9.61 -41.40
N LYS A 431 7.74 9.74 -40.93
CA LYS A 431 8.52 8.61 -40.42
C LYS A 431 8.29 8.44 -38.93
N ALA A 432 8.29 7.18 -38.48
CA ALA A 432 8.27 6.88 -37.05
C ALA A 432 9.57 7.37 -36.38
N GLY A 433 9.46 7.84 -35.14
CA GLY A 433 10.58 8.36 -34.34
C GLY A 433 10.95 9.81 -34.62
N GLU A 434 10.23 10.51 -35.50
CA GLU A 434 10.39 11.96 -35.65
C GLU A 434 9.79 12.68 -34.44
N VAL A 435 10.52 13.66 -33.90
CA VAL A 435 10.09 14.50 -32.77
C VAL A 435 10.02 15.95 -33.21
N LEU A 436 8.90 16.59 -32.94
CA LEU A 436 8.66 18.00 -33.25
C LEU A 436 8.44 18.78 -31.96
N LEU A 437 9.17 19.88 -31.79
CA LEU A 437 9.02 20.81 -30.68
C LEU A 437 8.40 22.12 -31.19
N SER A 438 7.21 22.46 -30.69
CA SER A 438 6.48 23.67 -31.09
C SER A 438 6.24 24.57 -29.89
N TYR A 439 6.94 25.71 -29.83
CA TYR A 439 6.77 26.67 -28.74
C TYR A 439 5.70 27.74 -29.05
N ASP A 440 4.61 27.72 -28.29
CA ASP A 440 3.62 28.79 -28.26
C ASP A 440 4.07 29.90 -27.30
N LYS A 441 4.62 30.96 -27.88
CA LYS A 441 5.08 32.16 -27.15
C LYS A 441 3.97 32.91 -26.42
N VAL A 442 2.72 32.79 -26.85
CA VAL A 442 1.60 33.52 -26.24
C VAL A 442 1.21 32.87 -24.92
N ASN A 443 1.13 31.54 -24.91
CA ASN A 443 0.73 30.76 -23.74
C ASN A 443 1.92 30.28 -22.91
N GLY A 444 3.15 30.39 -23.43
CA GLY A 444 4.35 29.91 -22.75
C GLY A 444 4.37 28.39 -22.61
N VAL A 445 3.97 27.66 -23.66
CA VAL A 445 3.89 26.20 -23.65
C VAL A 445 4.64 25.65 -24.86
N THR A 446 5.47 24.63 -24.63
CA THR A 446 6.09 23.81 -25.69
C THR A 446 5.28 22.54 -25.85
N ASP A 447 4.77 22.30 -27.06
CA ASP A 447 4.23 21.00 -27.45
C ASP A 447 5.39 20.10 -27.91
N LEU A 448 5.56 18.96 -27.24
CA LEU A 448 6.46 17.86 -27.62
C LEU A 448 5.64 16.78 -28.31
N GLU A 449 5.77 16.64 -29.63
CA GLU A 449 5.04 15.63 -30.42
C GLU A 449 5.99 14.55 -30.95
N ILE A 450 5.60 13.27 -30.85
CA ILE A 450 6.35 12.14 -31.43
C ILE A 450 5.50 11.40 -32.47
N SER A 451 6.03 11.29 -33.68
CA SER A 451 5.43 10.48 -34.75
C SER A 451 5.68 8.98 -34.51
N LEU A 452 4.62 8.20 -34.27
CA LEU A 452 4.72 6.76 -33.99
C LEU A 452 4.69 5.87 -35.27
N GLY A 453 4.25 6.42 -36.42
CA GLY A 453 4.23 5.78 -37.75
C GLY A 453 2.95 4.97 -38.12
N GLY A 454 2.73 4.70 -39.43
CA GLY A 454 1.65 3.84 -39.97
C GLY A 454 0.53 4.55 -40.76
N ASN A 455 -0.50 3.79 -41.20
CA ASN A 455 -1.79 4.27 -41.75
C ASN A 455 -2.89 4.37 -40.66
N LEU A 456 -2.52 4.12 -39.41
CA LEU A 456 -3.31 4.51 -38.25
C LEU A 456 -3.02 6.00 -38.04
N ALA A 457 -4.05 6.80 -37.75
CA ALA A 457 -3.81 7.95 -36.90
C ALA A 457 -3.17 7.38 -35.64
N GLY A 458 -1.88 7.63 -35.43
CA GLY A 458 -1.35 7.51 -34.08
C GLY A 458 -2.20 8.46 -33.26
N ASP A 459 -2.67 8.03 -32.11
CA ASP A 459 -2.96 8.99 -31.06
C ASP A 459 -1.57 9.57 -30.73
N ASP A 460 -1.19 10.58 -31.51
CA ASP A 460 0.19 11.00 -31.75
C ASP A 460 0.73 11.59 -30.45
N PHE A 461 1.57 10.81 -29.75
CA PHE A 461 2.11 11.16 -28.45
C PHE A 461 2.41 12.66 -28.33
N LEU A 462 1.80 13.31 -27.34
CA LEU A 462 1.92 14.74 -27.10
C LEU A 462 2.14 14.95 -25.61
N VAL A 463 3.20 15.66 -25.25
CA VAL A 463 3.39 16.21 -23.90
C VAL A 463 3.37 17.73 -24.00
N LYS A 464 2.64 18.37 -23.08
CA LYS A 464 2.59 19.83 -22.96
C LYS A 464 3.52 20.27 -21.86
N VAL A 465 4.48 21.12 -22.20
CA VAL A 465 5.50 21.57 -21.25
C VAL A 465 5.37 23.07 -21.03
N VAL A 466 4.97 23.45 -19.82
CA VAL A 466 4.81 24.85 -19.43
C VAL A 466 6.18 25.46 -19.17
N GLY A 467 6.40 26.66 -19.72
CA GLY A 467 7.61 27.45 -19.48
C GLY A 467 8.33 27.88 -20.75
N GLN A 468 9.60 27.48 -20.85
CA GLN A 468 10.54 27.92 -21.90
C GLN A 468 10.55 26.97 -23.10
N PRO A 469 11.11 27.39 -24.25
CA PRO A 469 11.36 26.48 -25.37
C PRO A 469 12.33 25.37 -24.96
N LEU A 470 12.00 24.12 -25.30
CA LEU A 470 12.86 22.96 -25.08
C LEU A 470 14.01 22.89 -26.10
N ALA A 471 15.12 22.29 -25.69
CA ALA A 471 16.27 21.98 -26.54
C ALA A 471 16.58 20.48 -26.52
N GLU A 472 17.32 19.97 -27.52
CA GLU A 472 17.71 18.54 -27.56
C GLU A 472 18.49 18.08 -26.30
N SER A 473 19.17 19.00 -25.60
CA SER A 473 19.86 18.72 -24.33
C SER A 473 18.93 18.47 -23.13
N ASP A 474 17.64 18.71 -23.29
CA ASP A 474 16.61 18.47 -22.27
C ASP A 474 16.07 17.03 -22.32
N PHE A 475 16.63 16.17 -23.19
CA PHE A 475 16.13 14.82 -23.41
C PHE A 475 17.19 13.75 -23.12
N ILE A 476 16.72 12.59 -22.68
CA ILE A 476 17.47 11.33 -22.63
C ILE A 476 16.87 10.41 -23.71
N VAL A 477 17.65 10.03 -24.72
CA VAL A 477 17.20 9.29 -25.92
C VAL A 477 18.16 8.21 -26.39
#